data_AF-A0A8C6KE63-F1
#
_entry.id   AF-A0A8C6KE63-F1
#
_cell.length_a   1.000
_cell.length_b   1.000
_cell.length_c   1.000
_cell.angle_alpha   90.00
_cell.angle_beta   90.00
_cell.angle_gamma   90.00
#
_symmetry.space_group_name_H-M   'P 1'
#
loop_
_entity.id
_entity.type
_entity.pdbx_description
1 polymer ?
#
loop_
_entity_poly.entity_id
_entity_poly.type
_entity_poly.pdbx_seq_one_letter_code
_entity_poly.pdbx_strand_id
1 'polypeptide(L)'
;MYYFVGSQLSLCNLNLVKCIVWVSLILSNTTHSNSIPISDSLTSVTRGKVGEAVTFTCQFSDVENTRIKWYKQAVGDTLKLITVLMKGTVEPTFEEGISPSRFNATYTTVNCIYHLSMNVSSSDSGTYYCALVTYTWYGTYLSIKGETKYI
;
A
#
# COMPACT_ATOMS: atom_id res chain seq x y z
N MET A 1 -24.21 -13.56 25.85
CA MET A 1 -25.16 -12.76 25.04
C MET A 1 -24.30 -11.90 24.13
N TYR A 2 -24.02 -12.39 22.92
CA TYR A 2 -23.22 -11.68 21.92
C TYR A 2 -24.19 -10.96 20.99
N TYR A 3 -24.12 -9.63 20.95
CA TYR A 3 -24.89 -8.84 20.01
C TYR A 3 -24.14 -8.79 18.68
N PHE A 4 -24.69 -9.48 17.69
CA PHE A 4 -24.40 -9.26 16.28
C PHE A 4 -25.20 -8.04 15.82
N VAL A 5 -24.52 -7.09 15.18
CA VAL A 5 -25.17 -6.11 14.29
C VAL A 5 -24.46 -6.25 12.94
N GLY A 6 -25.19 -6.75 11.93
CA GLY A 6 -24.76 -6.76 10.52
C GLY A 6 -24.61 -5.34 9.98
N SER A 7 -24.14 -5.09 8.76
CA SER A 7 -24.04 -5.94 7.58
C SER A 7 -23.36 -5.14 6.46
N GLN A 8 -22.19 -5.56 5.99
CA GLN A 8 -21.85 -5.54 4.56
C GLN A 8 -20.62 -6.42 4.33
N LEU A 9 -20.86 -7.63 3.83
CA LEU A 9 -19.84 -8.46 3.21
C LEU A 9 -19.50 -7.81 1.86
N SER A 10 -18.32 -7.19 1.74
CA SER A 10 -17.76 -6.83 0.43
C SER A 10 -16.63 -7.78 0.07
N LEU A 11 -16.85 -8.48 -1.05
CA LEU A 11 -16.16 -9.64 -1.56
C LEU A 11 -14.81 -9.27 -2.23
N CYS A 12 -13.69 -9.54 -1.55
CA CYS A 12 -12.41 -9.84 -2.20
C CYS A 12 -12.27 -11.37 -2.18
N ASN A 13 -12.85 -12.04 -3.18
CA ASN A 13 -13.18 -13.47 -3.12
C ASN A 13 -11.93 -14.38 -2.94
N LEU A 14 -12.16 -15.49 -2.23
CA LEU A 14 -11.22 -16.50 -1.75
C LEU A 14 -10.36 -17.13 -2.86
N ASN A 15 -9.07 -17.34 -2.58
CA ASN A 15 -8.32 -18.47 -3.15
C ASN A 15 -8.37 -19.67 -2.17
N LEU A 16 -9.10 -20.70 -2.56
CA LEU A 16 -9.54 -21.85 -1.75
C LEU A 16 -8.49 -22.97 -1.59
N VAL A 17 -7.18 -22.68 -1.64
CA VAL A 17 -6.14 -23.73 -1.74
C VAL A 17 -5.26 -23.88 -0.48
N LYS A 18 -5.51 -23.18 0.63
CA LYS A 18 -4.59 -23.21 1.79
C LYS A 18 -5.10 -23.84 3.09
N CYS A 19 -6.16 -24.64 3.07
CA CYS A 19 -6.64 -25.33 4.29
C CYS A 19 -6.50 -26.86 4.30
N ILE A 20 -5.82 -27.47 3.34
CA ILE A 20 -5.60 -28.93 3.34
C ILE A 20 -4.11 -29.24 3.20
N VAL A 21 -3.32 -28.95 4.23
CA VAL A 21 -2.07 -29.69 4.50
C VAL A 21 -1.99 -29.98 6.00
N TRP A 22 -2.60 -31.12 6.36
CA TRP A 22 -2.16 -32.10 7.35
C TRP A 22 -2.04 -31.66 8.82
N VAL A 23 -3.14 -31.88 9.54
CA VAL A 23 -3.11 -32.35 10.93
C VAL A 23 -2.33 -33.67 10.99
N SER A 24 -1.09 -33.64 11.52
CA SER A 24 -0.35 -34.80 12.06
C SER A 24 0.88 -34.36 12.88
N LEU A 25 0.69 -34.27 14.21
CA LEU A 25 1.61 -34.60 15.33
C LEU A 25 2.97 -33.87 15.57
N ILE A 26 2.91 -32.95 16.55
CA ILE A 26 3.75 -32.65 17.75
C ILE A 26 5.29 -32.77 17.77
N LEU A 27 5.87 -31.75 18.43
CA LEU A 27 7.18 -31.58 19.11
C LEU A 27 8.40 -31.28 18.23
N SER A 28 8.54 -30.01 17.84
CA SER A 28 9.85 -29.36 17.82
C SER A 28 9.74 -28.02 18.56
N ASN A 29 10.62 -27.81 19.55
CA ASN A 29 10.78 -26.52 20.22
C ASN A 29 11.33 -25.53 19.19
N THR A 30 10.44 -24.82 18.49
CA THR A 30 10.83 -23.72 17.62
C THR A 30 11.04 -22.48 18.48
N THR A 31 12.32 -22.11 18.63
CA THR A 31 12.74 -20.76 19.01
C THR A 31 11.89 -19.77 18.25
N HIS A 32 11.20 -18.89 18.97
CA HIS A 32 10.43 -17.79 18.38
C HIS A 32 11.41 -16.76 17.82
N SER A 33 12.00 -17.06 16.66
CA SER A 33 12.66 -16.06 15.85
C SER A 33 11.56 -15.23 15.20
N ASN A 34 11.38 -13.99 15.67
CA ASN A 34 10.61 -12.96 14.96
C ASN A 34 11.37 -12.54 13.68
N SER A 35 11.59 -13.47 12.77
CA SER A 35 11.98 -13.16 11.41
C SER A 35 10.70 -12.91 10.62
N ILE A 36 10.51 -11.66 10.18
CA ILE A 36 9.56 -11.31 9.14
C ILE A 36 9.80 -12.29 7.97
N PRO A 37 8.79 -13.02 7.48
CA PRO A 37 8.98 -13.83 6.28
C PRO A 37 9.26 -12.87 5.13
N ILE A 38 10.53 -12.75 4.75
CA ILE A 38 10.93 -12.11 3.50
C ILE A 38 10.39 -13.04 2.42
N SER A 39 9.29 -12.67 1.76
CA SER A 39 8.89 -13.36 0.55
C SER A 39 10.07 -13.24 -0.42
N ASP A 40 10.55 -14.37 -0.93
CA ASP A 40 11.69 -14.46 -1.85
C ASP A 40 11.26 -13.99 -3.25
N SER A 41 10.73 -12.77 -3.31
CA SER A 41 10.28 -12.11 -4.52
C SER A 41 11.52 -11.61 -5.24
N LEU A 42 11.99 -12.41 -6.21
CA LEU A 42 12.87 -11.93 -7.27
C LEU A 42 12.37 -10.55 -7.72
N THR A 43 13.19 -9.51 -7.61
CA THR A 43 12.75 -8.14 -7.94
C THR A 43 12.30 -8.14 -9.40
N SER A 44 11.00 -7.95 -9.64
CA SER A 44 10.47 -7.95 -11.00
C SER A 44 11.07 -6.78 -11.78
N VAL A 45 11.68 -7.08 -12.93
CA VAL A 45 12.33 -6.07 -13.78
C VAL A 45 11.41 -5.74 -14.95
N THR A 46 10.83 -4.54 -14.94
CA THR A 46 10.08 -3.99 -16.07
C THR A 46 11.02 -3.25 -17.01
N ARG A 47 11.02 -3.59 -18.30
CA ARG A 47 11.78 -2.88 -19.35
C ARG A 47 10.79 -2.16 -20.26
N GLY A 48 11.01 -0.88 -20.50
CA GLY A 48 10.22 -0.08 -21.43
C GLY A 48 11.11 0.84 -22.26
N LYS A 49 10.69 1.14 -23.49
CA LYS A 49 11.35 2.13 -24.35
C LYS A 49 10.71 3.50 -24.18
N VAL A 50 11.45 4.55 -24.50
CA VAL A 50 10.94 5.92 -24.44
C VAL A 50 9.68 6.04 -25.30
N GLY A 51 8.62 6.64 -24.73
CA GLY A 51 7.30 6.79 -25.36
C GLY A 51 6.35 5.61 -25.17
N GLU A 52 6.83 4.44 -24.71
CA GLU A 52 5.95 3.31 -24.39
C GLU A 52 5.27 3.51 -23.04
N ALA A 53 4.06 2.96 -22.91
CA ALA A 53 3.35 2.89 -21.65
C ALA A 53 3.81 1.66 -20.87
N VAL A 54 4.13 1.85 -19.58
CA VAL A 54 4.46 0.78 -18.64
C VAL A 54 3.54 0.85 -17.43
N THR A 55 3.28 -0.29 -16.81
CA THR A 55 2.46 -0.39 -15.60
C THR A 55 3.19 -1.19 -14.53
N PHE A 56 3.35 -0.58 -13.36
CA PHE A 56 3.83 -1.22 -12.14
C PHE A 56 2.65 -1.72 -11.31
N THR A 57 2.84 -2.83 -10.62
CA THR A 57 1.75 -3.51 -9.91
C THR A 57 2.18 -3.89 -8.51
N CYS A 58 1.33 -3.60 -7.53
CA CYS A 58 1.50 -4.04 -6.16
C CYS A 58 0.22 -4.67 -5.64
N GLN A 59 0.38 -5.74 -4.88
CA GLN A 59 -0.73 -6.45 -4.26
C GLN A 59 -0.54 -6.43 -2.75
N PHE A 60 -1.58 -6.01 -2.04
CA PHE A 60 -1.60 -6.01 -0.58
C PHE A 60 -2.79 -6.82 -0.08
N SER A 61 -2.70 -7.31 1.17
CA SER A 61 -3.87 -7.83 1.87
C SER A 61 -4.90 -6.73 2.09
N ASP A 62 -6.18 -7.08 2.10
CA ASP A 62 -7.23 -6.08 2.26
C ASP A 62 -7.21 -5.47 3.67
N VAL A 63 -6.95 -4.16 3.74
CA VAL A 63 -6.94 -3.40 4.99
C VAL A 63 -7.74 -2.12 4.79
N GLU A 64 -8.67 -1.86 5.69
CA GLU A 64 -9.53 -0.67 5.68
C GLU A 64 -8.72 0.62 5.92
N ASN A 65 -9.22 1.76 5.41
CA ASN A 65 -8.63 3.10 5.58
C ASN A 65 -7.15 3.21 5.16
N THR A 66 -6.78 2.49 4.11
CA THR A 66 -5.42 2.50 3.58
C THR A 66 -5.21 3.54 2.48
N ARG A 67 -4.01 4.11 2.48
CA ARG A 67 -3.48 4.91 1.38
C ARG A 67 -2.30 4.18 0.76
N ILE A 68 -2.32 4.02 -0.55
CA ILE A 68 -1.15 3.56 -1.28
C ILE A 68 -0.34 4.77 -1.71
N LYS A 69 0.94 4.72 -1.42
CA LYS A 69 1.90 5.71 -1.87
C LYS A 69 2.86 5.06 -2.87
N TRP A 70 3.07 5.72 -4.00
CA TRP A 70 4.05 5.34 -5.00
C TRP A 70 5.26 6.25 -4.93
N TYR A 71 6.44 5.67 -4.97
CA TYR A 71 7.71 6.37 -4.94
C TYR A 71 8.61 5.93 -6.07
N LYS A 72 9.54 6.80 -6.45
CA LYS A 72 10.67 6.48 -7.32
C LYS A 72 11.98 6.80 -6.62
N GLN A 73 12.95 5.93 -6.81
CA GLN A 73 14.35 6.17 -6.47
C GLN A 73 15.19 6.04 -7.73
N ALA A 74 15.72 7.17 -8.22
CA ALA A 74 16.72 7.14 -9.27
C ALA A 74 18.09 6.71 -8.70
N VAL A 75 18.99 6.21 -9.54
CA VAL A 75 20.33 5.77 -9.11
C VAL A 75 21.08 6.98 -8.53
N GLY A 76 21.51 6.87 -7.27
CA GLY A 76 22.21 7.94 -6.55
C GLY A 76 21.29 9.05 -6.00
N ASP A 77 19.97 8.90 -6.11
CA ASP A 77 18.98 9.84 -5.57
C ASP A 77 18.24 9.25 -4.36
N THR A 78 17.55 10.13 -3.66
CA THR A 78 16.62 9.80 -2.56
C THR A 78 15.27 9.34 -3.09
N LEU A 79 14.49 8.73 -2.20
CA LEU A 79 13.14 8.27 -2.49
C LEU A 79 12.20 9.49 -2.63
N LYS A 80 11.58 9.67 -3.80
CA LYS A 80 10.65 10.77 -4.09
C LYS A 80 9.23 10.26 -4.25
N LEU A 81 8.28 10.94 -3.60
CA LEU A 81 6.85 10.62 -3.71
C LEU A 81 6.34 11.00 -5.10
N ILE A 82 5.59 10.09 -5.73
CA ILE A 82 4.91 10.34 -7.02
C ILE A 82 3.46 10.67 -6.74
N THR A 83 2.78 9.75 -6.05
CA THR A 83 1.33 9.85 -5.87
C THR A 83 0.85 9.10 -4.64
N VAL A 84 -0.27 9.58 -4.12
CA VAL A 84 -1.07 8.95 -3.07
C VAL A 84 -2.44 8.61 -3.64
N LEU A 85 -2.85 7.35 -3.53
CA LEU A 85 -4.18 6.88 -3.87
C LEU A 85 -4.86 6.34 -2.61
N MET A 86 -6.02 6.87 -2.25
CA MET A 86 -6.82 6.33 -1.16
C MET A 86 -7.70 5.19 -1.68
N LYS A 87 -7.90 4.15 -0.86
CA LYS A 87 -8.90 3.13 -1.18
C LYS A 87 -10.28 3.80 -1.25
N GLY A 88 -10.97 3.65 -2.39
CA GLY A 88 -12.32 4.20 -2.62
C GLY A 88 -12.38 5.59 -3.26
N THR A 89 -11.25 6.25 -3.51
CA THR A 89 -11.21 7.49 -4.32
C THR A 89 -10.95 7.16 -5.78
N VAL A 90 -11.57 7.91 -6.69
CA VAL A 90 -11.36 7.75 -8.15
C VAL A 90 -10.03 8.38 -8.58
N GLU A 91 -9.71 9.56 -8.05
CA GLU A 91 -8.57 10.36 -8.51
C GLU A 91 -7.37 10.27 -7.55
N PRO A 92 -6.16 9.96 -8.06
CA PRO A 92 -4.94 10.02 -7.28
C PRO A 92 -4.47 11.46 -7.03
N THR A 93 -3.83 11.68 -5.89
CA THR A 93 -3.15 12.95 -5.59
C THR A 93 -1.68 12.84 -6.00
N PHE A 94 -1.16 13.80 -6.76
CA PHE A 94 0.25 13.81 -7.19
C PHE A 94 1.09 14.80 -6.39
N GLU A 95 2.37 14.47 -6.22
CA GLU A 95 3.35 15.36 -5.58
C GLU A 95 3.66 16.57 -6.47
N GLU A 96 4.11 17.67 -5.87
CA GLU A 96 4.56 18.85 -6.60
C GLU A 96 5.69 18.51 -7.59
N GLY A 97 5.61 19.07 -8.80
CA GLY A 97 6.58 18.78 -9.87
C GLY A 97 6.34 17.47 -10.63
N ILE A 98 5.35 16.66 -10.23
CA ILE A 98 4.90 15.50 -11.00
C ILE A 98 3.81 15.92 -11.98
N SER A 99 3.95 15.54 -13.25
CA SER A 99 2.95 15.84 -14.29
C SER A 99 1.79 14.84 -14.21
N PRO A 100 0.57 15.25 -13.85
CA PRO A 100 -0.57 14.34 -13.72
C PRO A 100 -0.97 13.69 -15.04
N SER A 101 -0.63 14.31 -16.18
CA SER A 101 -0.87 13.74 -17.51
C SER A 101 0.06 12.57 -17.86
N ARG A 102 1.19 12.41 -17.17
CA ARG A 102 2.18 11.36 -17.46
C ARG A 102 2.00 10.11 -16.62
N PHE A 103 1.35 10.22 -15.47
CA PHE A 103 1.17 9.15 -14.51
C PHE A 103 -0.31 8.93 -14.25
N ASN A 104 -0.70 7.66 -14.08
CA ASN A 104 -2.04 7.30 -13.65
C ASN A 104 -1.94 6.21 -12.59
N ALA A 105 -2.65 6.37 -11.46
CA ALA A 105 -2.68 5.37 -10.41
C ALA A 105 -4.11 4.88 -10.20
N THR A 106 -4.29 3.56 -10.23
CA THR A 106 -5.60 2.92 -10.16
C THR A 106 -5.61 1.75 -9.17
N TYR A 107 -6.81 1.33 -8.78
CA TYR A 107 -7.03 0.26 -7.83
C TYR A 107 -8.10 -0.70 -8.33
N THR A 108 -7.82 -2.00 -8.24
CA THR A 108 -8.78 -3.07 -8.57
C THR A 108 -9.25 -3.76 -7.29
N THR A 109 -10.56 -3.67 -7.02
CA THR A 109 -11.21 -4.24 -5.82
C THR A 109 -11.15 -5.76 -5.76
N VAL A 110 -11.22 -6.45 -6.91
CA VAL A 110 -11.35 -7.91 -6.99
C VAL A 110 -10.15 -8.64 -6.37
N ASN A 111 -8.94 -8.08 -6.45
CA ASN A 111 -7.69 -8.74 -6.05
C ASN A 111 -6.80 -7.88 -5.12
N CYS A 112 -7.29 -6.72 -4.65
CA CYS A 112 -6.50 -5.74 -3.91
C CYS A 112 -5.18 -5.35 -4.62
N ILE A 113 -5.27 -5.14 -5.93
CA ILE A 113 -4.14 -4.80 -6.77
C ILE A 113 -4.16 -3.31 -7.09
N TYR A 114 -3.01 -2.67 -6.90
CA TYR A 114 -2.77 -1.27 -7.17
C TYR A 114 -1.81 -1.15 -8.35
N HIS A 115 -2.14 -0.25 -9.27
CA HIS A 115 -1.38 -0.03 -10.48
C HIS A 115 -0.85 1.41 -10.53
N LEU A 116 0.36 1.57 -11.04
CA LEU A 116 0.90 2.85 -11.48
C LEU A 116 1.31 2.72 -12.94
N SER A 117 0.58 3.39 -13.82
CA SER A 117 0.87 3.46 -15.25
C SER A 117 1.56 4.78 -15.59
N MET A 118 2.51 4.74 -16.52
CA MET A 118 3.18 5.93 -17.02
C MET A 118 3.74 5.75 -18.43
N ASN A 119 3.93 6.87 -19.13
CA ASN A 119 4.67 6.91 -20.39
C ASN A 119 6.16 7.15 -20.10
N VAL A 120 7.02 6.24 -20.57
CA VAL A 120 8.45 6.22 -20.26
C VAL A 120 9.17 7.41 -20.88
N SER A 121 9.93 8.13 -20.06
CA SER A 121 10.95 9.10 -20.49
C SER A 121 12.36 8.60 -20.18
N SER A 122 13.37 9.21 -20.79
CA SER A 122 14.78 8.88 -20.54
C SER A 122 15.20 9.09 -19.08
N SER A 123 14.52 9.98 -18.36
CA SER A 123 14.78 10.27 -16.94
C SER A 123 14.14 9.27 -15.98
N ASP A 124 13.34 8.32 -16.48
CA ASP A 124 12.50 7.44 -15.65
C ASP A 124 13.19 6.17 -15.17
N SER A 125 14.46 5.95 -15.54
CA SER A 125 15.24 4.86 -14.98
C SER A 125 15.37 4.98 -13.46
N GLY A 126 15.03 3.92 -12.75
CA GLY A 126 15.06 3.86 -11.30
C GLY A 126 14.20 2.73 -10.76
N THR A 127 14.20 2.59 -9.43
CA THR A 127 13.36 1.61 -8.74
C THR A 127 12.08 2.29 -8.26
N TYR A 128 10.94 1.67 -8.55
CA TYR A 128 9.63 2.15 -8.14
C TYR A 128 9.14 1.32 -6.96
N TYR A 129 8.65 2.00 -5.92
CA TYR A 129 8.20 1.39 -4.69
C TYR A 129 6.75 1.76 -4.42
N CYS A 130 5.98 0.81 -3.93
CA CYS A 130 4.65 1.04 -3.39
C CYS A 130 4.66 0.79 -1.88
N ALA A 131 3.94 1.62 -1.13
CA ALA A 131 3.79 1.46 0.30
C ALA A 131 2.32 1.54 0.69
N LEU A 132 1.86 0.56 1.47
CA LEU A 132 0.56 0.58 2.14
C LEU A 132 0.71 1.35 3.46
N VAL A 133 -0.02 2.46 3.59
CA VAL A 133 0.00 3.29 4.80
C VAL A 133 -1.39 3.30 5.42
N THR A 134 -1.48 2.83 6.66
CA THR A 134 -2.64 3.00 7.54
C THR A 134 -2.41 4.23 8.42
N TYR A 135 -3.47 5.02 8.63
CA TYR A 135 -3.40 6.15 9.54
C TYR A 135 -4.08 5.79 10.87
N THR A 136 -3.29 5.75 11.93
CA THR A 136 -3.79 5.63 13.30
C THR A 136 -3.47 6.94 14.02
N TRP A 137 -4.51 7.65 14.45
CA TRP A 137 -4.38 8.92 15.16
C TRP A 137 -4.62 8.71 16.65
N TYR A 138 -3.78 9.31 17.49
CA TYR A 138 -3.98 9.40 18.93
C TYR A 138 -4.03 10.88 19.31
N GLY A 139 -5.01 11.26 20.12
CA GLY A 139 -5.19 12.63 20.60
C GLY A 139 -5.18 12.70 22.12
N THR A 140 -4.65 13.78 22.66
CA THR A 140 -4.77 14.13 24.07
C THR A 140 -5.05 15.62 24.21
N TYR A 141 -5.68 16.03 25.30
CA TYR A 141 -6.01 17.42 25.58
C TYR A 141 -5.04 18.00 26.60
N LEU A 142 -4.46 19.17 26.28
CA LEU A 142 -3.68 19.95 27.22
C LEU A 142 -4.57 21.00 27.88
N SER A 143 -4.78 20.87 29.20
CA SER A 143 -5.38 21.92 30.01
C SER A 143 -4.28 22.79 30.63
N ILE A 144 -4.34 24.11 30.42
CA ILE A 144 -3.46 25.07 31.07
C ILE A 144 -4.22 25.65 32.28
N LYS A 145 -3.70 25.46 33.49
CA LYS A 145 -4.20 26.18 34.68
C LYS A 145 -3.59 27.58 34.68
N GLY A 146 -4.42 28.62 34.55
CA GLY A 146 -3.99 30.00 34.77
C GLY A 146 -4.66 31.08 33.90
N GLU A 147 -5.37 30.74 32.82
CA GLU A 147 -6.14 31.75 32.07
C GLU A 147 -7.56 31.89 32.63
N THR A 148 -7.72 32.68 33.68
CA THR A 148 -8.98 33.40 33.90
C THR A 148 -9.09 34.48 32.84
N LYS A 149 -9.67 34.15 31.67
CA LYS A 149 -10.27 35.16 30.82
C LYS A 149 -11.50 35.69 31.56
N TYR A 150 -11.31 36.79 32.28
CA TYR A 150 -12.40 37.66 32.66
C TYR A 150 -13.03 38.15 31.36
N ILE A 151 -14.25 37.68 31.09
CA ILE A 151 -15.15 38.23 30.07
C ILE A 151 -15.56 39.62 30.53
#